data_AF-A0A7V8RGK6-F1
#
_entry.id   AF-A0A7V8RGK6-F1
#
_cell.length_a   1.000
_cell.length_b   1.000
_cell.length_c   1.000
_cell.angle_alpha   90.00
_cell.angle_beta   90.00
_cell.angle_gamma   90.00
#
_symmetry.space_group_name_H-M   'P 1'
#
loop_
_entity.id
_entity.type
_entity.pdbx_description
1 polymer ?
#
loop_
_entity_poly.entity_id
_entity_poly.type
_entity_poly.pdbx_seq_one_letter_code
_entity_poly.pdbx_strand_id
1 'polypeptide(L)'
;MSLKPKSWKRVHAVREAQVKLAIGAAATAQRNEAVLQNNAERLKRLRDNAFDAGHCQNGAALHAQLELAQRLIRADGEINVALGRARQALAQAERQRTAAYIDRETTSKLLGRAIAAADETAERKAARLPLKRKYPKEAEE
;
A
#
# COMPACT_ATOMS: atom_id res chain seq x y z
N MET A 1 -11.98 -28.07 5.89
CA MET A 1 -13.38 -27.60 5.98
C MET A 1 -13.55 -26.34 5.14
N SER A 2 -14.52 -26.27 4.23
CA SER A 2 -14.80 -25.07 3.43
C SER A 2 -15.66 -24.07 4.22
N LEU A 3 -15.29 -22.79 4.24
CA LEU A 3 -16.07 -21.75 4.91
C LEU A 3 -17.38 -21.46 4.14
N LYS A 4 -18.44 -21.11 4.87
CA LYS A 4 -19.71 -20.68 4.28
C LYS A 4 -19.54 -19.34 3.53
N PRO A 5 -20.38 -19.05 2.51
CA PRO A 5 -20.30 -17.81 1.73
C PRO A 5 -20.29 -16.53 2.57
N LYS A 6 -21.13 -16.46 3.62
CA LYS A 6 -21.16 -15.31 4.55
C LYS A 6 -19.84 -15.07 5.28
N SER A 7 -19.11 -16.12 5.61
CA SER A 7 -17.79 -16.01 6.24
C SER A 7 -16.74 -15.55 5.23
N TRP A 8 -16.76 -16.09 4.01
CA TRP A 8 -15.89 -15.63 2.92
C TRP A 8 -16.11 -14.16 2.55
N LYS A 9 -17.37 -13.67 2.55
CA LYS A 9 -17.67 -12.25 2.31
C LYS A 9 -16.99 -11.34 3.34
N ARG A 10 -17.00 -11.74 4.62
CA ARG A 10 -16.33 -10.99 5.69
C ARG A 10 -14.82 -10.99 5.51
N VAL A 11 -14.22 -12.15 5.22
CA VAL A 11 -12.77 -12.25 4.94
C VAL A 11 -12.40 -11.39 3.73
N HIS A 12 -13.18 -11.43 2.65
CA HIS A 12 -12.96 -10.59 1.47
C HIS A 12 -12.99 -9.11 1.81
N ALA A 13 -13.98 -8.65 2.59
CA ALA A 13 -14.07 -7.25 3.02
C ALA A 13 -12.84 -6.82 3.85
N VAL A 14 -12.33 -7.68 4.73
CA VAL A 14 -11.08 -7.44 5.47
C VAL A 14 -9.89 -7.33 4.51
N ARG A 15 -9.79 -8.21 3.50
CA ARG A 15 -8.72 -8.13 2.50
C ARG A 15 -8.79 -6.85 1.67
N GLU A 16 -9.99 -6.36 1.34
CA GLU A 16 -10.15 -5.06 0.67
C GLU A 16 -9.66 -3.90 1.54
N ALA A 17 -9.96 -3.92 2.85
CA ALA A 17 -9.44 -2.93 3.78
C ALA A 17 -7.91 -2.99 3.88
N GLN A 18 -7.32 -4.20 3.95
CA GLN A 18 -5.87 -4.39 3.98
C GLN A 18 -5.18 -3.86 2.71
N VAL A 19 -5.77 -4.06 1.54
CA VAL A 19 -5.26 -3.48 0.28
C VAL A 19 -5.25 -1.95 0.37
N LYS A 20 -6.34 -1.33 0.84
CA LYS A 20 -6.39 0.14 1.01
C LYS A 20 -5.32 0.65 1.98
N LEU A 21 -5.12 -0.05 3.09
CA LEU A 21 -4.06 0.29 4.05
C LEU A 21 -2.66 0.17 3.42
N ALA A 22 -2.40 -0.90 2.67
CA ALA A 22 -1.12 -1.10 2.01
C ALA A 22 -0.84 -0.06 0.91
N ILE A 23 -1.86 0.36 0.16
CA ILE A 23 -1.76 1.49 -0.78
C ILE A 23 -1.39 2.77 -0.05
N GLY A 24 -2.06 3.05 1.08
CA GLY A 24 -1.75 4.23 1.91
C GLY A 24 -0.31 4.21 2.41
N ALA A 25 0.16 3.07 2.91
CA ALA A 25 1.52 2.90 3.40
C ALA A 25 2.59 3.05 2.29
N ALA A 26 2.32 2.52 1.10
CA ALA A 26 3.20 2.72 -0.05
C ALA A 26 3.27 4.20 -0.46
N ALA A 27 2.12 4.88 -0.50
CA ALA A 27 2.07 6.30 -0.84
C ALA A 27 2.80 7.19 0.18
N THR A 28 2.70 6.89 1.48
CA THR A 28 3.46 7.64 2.51
C THR A 28 4.97 7.39 2.40
N ALA A 29 5.38 6.14 2.16
CA ALA A 29 6.79 5.80 1.95
C ALA A 29 7.36 6.50 0.70
N GLN A 30 6.58 6.54 -0.39
CA GLN A 30 6.97 7.21 -1.63
C GLN A 30 7.11 8.73 -1.42
N ARG A 31 6.18 9.36 -0.71
CA ARG A 31 6.27 10.78 -0.36
C ARG A 31 7.51 11.07 0.48
N ASN A 32 7.81 10.22 1.46
CA ASN A 32 9.00 10.39 2.31
C ASN A 32 10.30 10.32 1.49
N GLU A 33 10.40 9.33 0.59
CA GLU A 33 11.54 9.20 -0.33
C GLU A 33 11.69 10.42 -1.22
N ALA A 34 10.60 10.92 -1.79
CA ALA A 34 10.60 12.13 -2.62
C ALA A 34 11.01 13.40 -1.82
N VAL A 35 10.56 13.55 -0.56
CA VAL A 35 10.98 14.68 0.29
C VAL A 35 12.48 14.62 0.57
N LEU A 36 13.01 13.45 0.92
CA LEU A 36 14.45 13.28 1.18
C LEU A 36 15.29 13.52 -0.07
N GLN A 37 14.83 13.05 -1.23
CA GLN A 37 15.47 13.30 -2.52
C GLN A 37 15.54 14.81 -2.83
N ASN A 38 14.42 15.52 -2.67
CA ASN A 38 14.40 16.99 -2.85
C ASN A 38 15.32 17.72 -1.87
N ASN A 39 15.37 17.28 -0.61
CA ASN A 39 16.25 17.87 0.40
C ASN A 39 17.72 17.59 0.08
N ALA A 40 18.07 16.41 -0.44
CA ALA A 40 19.43 16.08 -0.87
C ALA A 40 19.87 16.98 -2.04
N GLU A 41 18.98 17.21 -3.01
CA GLU A 41 19.23 18.14 -4.11
C GLU A 41 19.41 19.59 -3.64
N ARG A 42 18.63 20.03 -2.66
CA ARG A 42 18.79 21.35 -2.03
C ARG A 42 20.12 21.47 -1.30
N LEU A 43 20.52 20.45 -0.54
CA LEU A 43 21.83 20.43 0.13
C LEU A 43 22.98 20.48 -0.86
N LYS A 44 22.87 19.75 -1.98
CA LYS A 44 23.86 19.81 -3.06
C LYS A 44 24.00 21.22 -3.63
N ARG A 45 22.89 21.90 -3.94
CA ARG A 45 22.90 23.29 -4.43
C ARG A 45 23.48 24.26 -3.40
N LEU A 46 23.13 24.11 -2.12
CA LEU A 46 23.68 24.93 -1.04
C LEU A 46 25.19 24.76 -0.91
N ARG A 47 25.68 23.53 -1.05
CA ARG A 47 27.11 23.22 -1.06
C ARG A 47 27.80 23.88 -2.25
N ASP A 48 27.29 23.68 -3.46
CA ASP A 48 27.89 24.23 -4.67
C ASP A 48 27.97 25.77 -4.59
N ASN A 49 26.88 26.43 -4.16
CA ASN A 49 26.85 27.88 -3.95
C ASN A 49 27.79 28.39 -2.83
N ALA A 50 27.93 27.64 -1.74
CA ALA A 50 28.78 28.04 -0.61
C ALA A 50 30.28 28.02 -0.96
N PHE A 51 30.68 27.22 -1.96
CA PHE A 51 32.05 27.18 -2.46
C PHE A 51 32.32 28.19 -3.57
N ASP A 52 31.31 28.51 -4.40
CA ASP A 52 31.44 29.51 -5.47
C ASP A 52 31.59 30.96 -4.93
N ALA A 53 31.05 31.26 -3.74
CA ALA A 53 31.11 32.60 -3.13
C ALA A 53 32.45 32.96 -2.44
N GLY A 54 33.54 32.25 -2.75
CA GLY A 54 34.83 32.34 -2.06
C GLY A 54 35.56 33.68 -2.25
N HIS A 55 35.18 34.71 -1.49
CA HIS A 55 35.95 35.93 -1.27
C HIS A 55 36.25 36.07 0.23
N CYS A 56 37.20 35.29 0.73
CA CYS A 56 37.66 35.41 2.11
C CYS A 56 38.63 36.59 2.26
N GLN A 57 38.15 37.70 2.82
CA GLN A 57 38.99 38.89 3.06
C GLN A 57 39.91 38.75 4.29
N ASN A 58 39.66 37.79 5.19
CA ASN A 58 40.47 37.54 6.38
C ASN A 58 40.35 36.08 6.88
N GLY A 59 41.22 35.71 7.84
CA GLY A 59 41.28 34.35 8.39
C GLY A 59 40.02 33.91 9.15
N ALA A 60 39.27 34.84 9.74
CA ALA A 60 38.00 34.53 10.42
C ALA A 60 36.91 34.10 9.42
N ALA A 61 36.81 34.79 8.28
CA ALA A 61 35.91 34.43 7.19
C ALA A 61 36.25 33.05 6.60
N LEU A 62 37.55 32.76 6.44
CA LEU A 62 38.01 31.45 5.99
C LEU A 62 37.63 30.34 6.98
N HIS A 63 37.82 30.56 8.28
CA HIS A 63 37.44 29.59 9.31
C HIS A 63 35.94 29.29 9.28
N ALA A 64 35.08 30.31 9.20
CA ALA A 64 33.65 30.15 9.10
C ALA A 64 33.23 29.38 7.84
N GLN A 65 33.88 29.62 6.70
CA GLN A 65 33.62 28.89 5.47
C GLN A 65 33.99 27.41 5.57
N LEU A 66 35.12 27.08 6.21
CA LEU A 66 35.53 25.70 6.45
C LEU A 66 34.57 24.97 7.41
N GLU A 67 34.09 25.65 8.45
CA GLU A 67 33.11 25.07 9.37
C GLU A 67 31.78 24.78 8.66
N LEU A 68 31.29 25.73 7.84
CA LEU A 68 30.10 25.53 7.03
C LEU A 68 30.26 24.35 6.06
N ALA A 69 31.40 24.27 5.38
CA ALA A 69 31.72 23.15 4.50
C ALA A 69 31.65 21.80 5.23
N GLN A 70 32.25 21.69 6.42
CA GLN A 70 32.20 20.48 7.22
C GLN A 70 30.77 20.11 7.64
N ARG A 71 29.97 21.10 8.04
CA ARG A 71 28.56 20.88 8.40
C ARG A 71 27.75 20.39 7.21
N LEU A 72 27.96 20.96 6.03
CA LEU A 72 27.29 20.54 4.80
C LEU A 72 27.70 19.13 4.36
N ILE A 73 28.98 18.76 4.50
CA ILE A 73 29.45 17.39 4.22
C ILE A 73 28.80 16.38 5.16
N ARG A 74 28.70 16.69 6.46
CA ARG A 74 28.01 15.82 7.43
C ARG A 74 26.53 15.67 7.09
N ALA A 75 25.84 16.77 6.80
CA ALA A 75 24.43 16.76 6.42
C ALA A 75 24.19 15.95 5.13
N ASP A 76 25.08 16.04 4.14
CA ASP A 76 25.03 15.24 2.92
C ASP A 76 25.20 13.74 3.22
N GLY A 77 26.11 13.38 4.11
CA GLY A 77 26.26 12.00 4.57
C GLY A 77 24.98 11.46 5.25
N GLU A 78 24.44 12.23 6.19
CA GLU A 78 23.23 11.86 6.94
C GLU A 78 22.01 11.72 6.03
N ILE A 79 21.83 12.63 5.08
CA ILE A 79 20.69 12.57 4.18
C ILE A 79 20.78 11.39 3.21
N ASN A 80 21.98 11.06 2.72
CA ASN A 80 22.17 9.90 1.86
C ASN A 80 21.89 8.58 2.59
N VAL A 81 22.26 8.48 3.87
CA VAL A 81 21.89 7.34 4.73
C VAL A 81 20.38 7.27 4.92
N ALA A 82 19.73 8.40 5.24
CA ALA A 82 18.29 8.46 5.40
C ALA A 82 17.53 8.08 4.11
N LEU A 83 18.04 8.52 2.97
CA LEU A 83 17.49 8.25 1.65
C LEU A 83 17.63 6.75 1.29
N GLY A 84 18.78 6.15 1.60
CA GLY A 84 18.96 4.70 1.49
C GLY A 84 17.93 3.91 2.30
N ARG A 85 17.69 4.31 3.55
CA ARG A 85 16.65 3.70 4.41
C ARG A 85 15.24 3.93 3.86
N ALA A 86 14.94 5.13 3.36
CA ALA A 86 13.63 5.45 2.79
C ALA A 86 13.34 4.62 1.53
N ARG A 87 14.34 4.41 0.66
CA ARG A 87 14.21 3.53 -0.52
C ARG A 87 13.95 2.09 -0.13
N GLN A 88 14.65 1.57 0.90
CA GLN A 88 14.40 0.23 1.43
C GLN A 88 12.97 0.11 1.99
N ALA A 89 12.52 1.10 2.76
CA ALA A 89 11.17 1.15 3.30
C ALA A 89 10.10 1.20 2.20
N LEU A 90 10.32 1.99 1.15
CA LEU A 90 9.44 2.05 -0.02
C LEU A 90 9.36 0.69 -0.73
N ALA A 91 10.50 0.05 -0.98
CA ALA A 91 10.55 -1.28 -1.59
C ALA A 91 9.80 -2.32 -0.75
N GLN A 92 9.91 -2.26 0.58
CA GLN A 92 9.16 -3.12 1.49
C GLN A 92 7.65 -2.84 1.43
N ALA A 93 7.24 -1.57 1.45
CA ALA A 93 5.84 -1.18 1.37
C ALA A 93 5.20 -1.61 0.05
N GLU A 94 5.90 -1.47 -1.08
CA GLU A 94 5.43 -1.97 -2.38
C GLU A 94 5.28 -3.49 -2.40
N ARG A 95 6.23 -4.25 -1.82
CA ARG A 95 6.08 -5.71 -1.69
C ARG A 95 4.85 -6.10 -0.87
N GLN A 96 4.61 -5.40 0.24
CA GLN A 96 3.43 -5.64 1.08
C GLN A 96 2.13 -5.30 0.33
N ARG A 97 2.14 -4.22 -0.45
CA ARG A 97 1.02 -3.85 -1.32
C ARG A 97 0.73 -4.94 -2.35
N THR A 98 1.74 -5.44 -3.06
CA THR A 98 1.58 -6.56 -4.01
C THR A 98 1.03 -7.80 -3.31
N ALA A 99 1.57 -8.17 -2.15
CA ALA A 99 1.07 -9.30 -1.37
C ALA A 99 -0.41 -9.12 -0.97
N ALA A 100 -0.81 -7.94 -0.53
CA ALA A 100 -2.20 -7.65 -0.20
C ALA A 100 -3.16 -7.80 -1.39
N TYR A 101 -2.72 -7.41 -2.60
CA TYR A 101 -3.51 -7.62 -3.82
C TYR A 101 -3.68 -9.10 -4.14
N ILE A 102 -2.60 -9.89 -4.03
CA ILE A 102 -2.65 -11.35 -4.25
C ILE A 102 -3.59 -12.01 -3.24
N ASP A 103 -3.49 -11.64 -1.97
CA ASP A 103 -4.36 -12.13 -0.90
C ASP A 103 -5.83 -11.79 -1.15
N ARG A 104 -6.11 -10.58 -1.64
CA ARG A 104 -7.47 -10.17 -2.01
C ARG A 104 -7.98 -11.00 -3.19
N GLU A 105 -7.18 -11.16 -4.25
CA GLU A 105 -7.58 -11.89 -5.44
C GLU A 105 -7.85 -13.37 -5.14
N THR A 106 -6.97 -14.02 -4.38
CA THR A 106 -7.16 -15.41 -3.93
C THR A 106 -8.43 -15.55 -3.10
N THR A 107 -8.67 -14.63 -2.16
CA THR A 107 -9.89 -14.62 -1.35
C THR A 107 -11.14 -14.39 -2.20
N SER A 108 -11.06 -13.54 -3.22
CA SER A 108 -12.17 -13.28 -4.15
C SER A 108 -12.55 -14.54 -4.95
N LYS A 109 -11.55 -15.26 -5.47
CA LYS A 109 -11.75 -16.56 -6.15
C LYS A 109 -12.38 -17.60 -5.23
N LEU A 110 -11.94 -17.68 -3.97
CA LEU A 110 -12.49 -18.61 -2.97
C LEU A 110 -13.93 -18.25 -2.58
N LEU A 111 -14.24 -16.96 -2.46
CA LEU A 111 -15.60 -16.47 -2.25
C LEU A 111 -16.51 -16.85 -3.42
N GLY A 112 -16.06 -16.64 -4.66
CA GLY A 112 -16.81 -17.02 -5.87
C GLY A 112 -17.13 -18.52 -5.90
N ARG A 113 -16.15 -19.37 -5.60
CA ARG A 113 -16.36 -20.83 -5.50
C ARG A 113 -17.35 -21.19 -4.39
N ALA A 114 -17.29 -20.53 -3.24
CA ALA A 114 -18.20 -20.78 -2.13
C ALA A 114 -19.65 -20.39 -2.47
N ILE A 115 -19.84 -19.27 -3.19
CA ILE A 115 -21.16 -18.83 -3.68
C ILE A 115 -21.70 -19.86 -4.66
N ALA A 116 -20.92 -20.23 -5.69
CA ALA A 116 -21.35 -21.22 -6.69
C ALA A 116 -21.75 -22.56 -6.06
N ALA A 117 -20.95 -23.06 -5.09
CA ALA A 117 -21.28 -24.28 -4.36
C ALA A 117 -22.56 -24.14 -3.52
N ALA A 118 -22.81 -22.97 -2.94
CA ALA A 118 -24.05 -22.73 -2.20
C ALA A 118 -25.27 -22.69 -3.13
N ASP A 119 -25.14 -22.06 -4.29
CA ASP A 119 -26.21 -21.97 -5.29
C ASP A 119 -26.55 -23.35 -5.86
N GLU A 120 -25.55 -24.16 -6.20
CA GLU A 120 -25.75 -25.55 -6.65
C GLU A 120 -26.50 -26.39 -5.58
N THR A 121 -26.16 -26.22 -4.29
CA THR A 121 -26.88 -26.91 -3.22
C THR A 121 -28.31 -26.39 -3.04
N ALA A 122 -28.56 -25.11 -3.31
CA ALA A 122 -29.89 -24.52 -3.24
C ALA A 122 -30.77 -25.03 -4.40
N GLU A 123 -30.23 -25.07 -5.62
CA GLU A 123 -30.89 -25.61 -6.81
C GLU A 123 -31.26 -27.09 -6.63
N ARG A 124 -30.33 -27.91 -6.14
CA ARG A 124 -30.60 -29.33 -5.83
C ARG A 124 -31.70 -29.52 -4.79
N LYS A 125 -31.78 -28.62 -3.79
CA LYS A 125 -32.86 -28.64 -2.78
C LYS A 125 -34.19 -28.22 -3.39
N ALA A 126 -34.20 -27.19 -4.23
CA ALA A 126 -35.40 -26.71 -4.92
C ALA A 126 -35.96 -27.78 -5.87
N ALA A 127 -35.09 -28.49 -6.61
CA ALA A 127 -35.48 -29.58 -7.50
C ALA A 127 -36.07 -30.80 -6.76
N ARG A 128 -35.76 -30.96 -5.46
CA ARG A 128 -36.30 -32.03 -4.61
C ARG A 128 -37.60 -31.65 -3.90
N LEU A 129 -38.03 -30.39 -3.95
CA LEU A 129 -39.30 -30.01 -3.36
C LEU A 129 -40.45 -30.57 -4.23
N PRO A 130 -41.44 -31.26 -3.65
CA PRO A 130 -42.59 -31.72 -4.41
C PRO A 130 -43.33 -30.51 -4.99
N LEU A 131 -43.62 -30.55 -6.29
CA LEU A 131 -44.49 -29.60 -6.96
C LEU A 131 -45.83 -29.60 -6.23
N LYS A 132 -46.13 -28.50 -5.53
CA LYS A 132 -47.41 -28.32 -4.85
C LYS A 132 -48.50 -28.38 -5.93
N ARG A 133 -49.20 -29.51 -6.05
CA ARG A 133 -50.35 -29.66 -6.94
C ARG A 133 -51.36 -28.56 -6.57
N LYS A 134 -51.54 -27.58 -7.45
CA LYS A 134 -52.70 -26.69 -7.38
C LYS A 134 -53.89 -27.56 -7.77
N TYR A 135 -54.67 -28.00 -6.79
CA TYR A 135 -56.00 -28.52 -7.07
C TYR A 135 -56.84 -27.35 -7.62
N PRO A 136 -57.48 -27.49 -8.78
CA PRO A 136 -58.50 -26.54 -9.17
C PRO A 136 -59.62 -26.63 -8.12
N LYS A 137 -60.05 -25.49 -7.58
CA LYS A 137 -61.35 -25.42 -6.91
C LYS A 137 -62.38 -25.68 -8.01
N GLU A 138 -62.84 -26.91 -8.09
CA GLU A 138 -64.04 -27.24 -8.84
C GLU A 138 -65.20 -26.45 -8.22
N ALA A 139 -66.04 -25.93 -9.12
CA ALA A 139 -67.21 -25.14 -8.82
C ALA A 139 -68.14 -25.88 -7.85
N GLU A 140 -68.59 -25.18 -6.82
CA GLU A 140 -69.84 -25.51 -6.14
C GLU A 140 -70.86 -24.43 -6.51
N GLU A 141 -72.05 -24.93 -6.86
CA GLU A 141 -73.22 -24.30 -7.49
C GLU A 141 -73.82 -23.12 -6.73
#